data_AF-A0A2G9YX12-F1
#
_entry.id   AF-A0A2G9YX12-F1
#
_cell.length_a   1.000
_cell.length_b   1.000
_cell.length_c   1.000
_cell.angle_alpha   90.00
_cell.angle_beta   90.00
_cell.angle_gamma   90.00
#
_symmetry.space_group_name_H-M   'P 1'
#
loop_
_entity.id
_entity.type
_entity.pdbx_description
1 polymer ?
#
loop_
_entity_poly.entity_id
_entity_poly.type
_entity_poly.pdbx_seq_one_letter_code
_entity_poly.pdbx_strand_id
1 'polypeptide(L)'
;MSYQYLLDKKVYSPKGVKKLFGKTVKEEKDEIEKVLTLGKYQKLREMWYVSFFVLAIKNKYSEEYYICPSDYPDTHLIKNIGPNQEGFPVEVMTIYDFYQKEFNGNYDELIEKICFKKQKRDYGRSTLLLINRIQSKRFNITHFARLLNQKRLPFERIWLGLFREFNKDWTFFDIYPLSNFKNITQINYNFKDAERLFF
;
A
#
# COMPACT_ATOMS: atom_id res chain seq x y z
N MET A 1 15.76 -10.35 -11.62
CA MET A 1 14.54 -10.43 -12.47
C MET A 1 14.93 -9.97 -13.85
N SER A 2 14.68 -10.73 -14.92
CA SER A 2 15.15 -10.38 -16.27
C SER A 2 14.20 -9.39 -16.97
N TYR A 3 14.77 -8.50 -17.77
CA TYR A 3 14.10 -7.46 -18.58
C TYR A 3 12.91 -7.97 -19.40
N GLN A 4 12.97 -9.21 -19.89
CA GLN A 4 11.91 -9.84 -20.68
C GLN A 4 10.59 -10.05 -19.89
N TYR A 5 10.66 -10.27 -18.57
CA TYR A 5 9.47 -10.56 -17.75
C TYR A 5 8.55 -9.33 -17.55
N LEU A 6 9.10 -8.13 -17.64
CA LEU A 6 8.37 -6.88 -17.39
C LEU A 6 7.78 -6.26 -18.67
N LEU A 7 8.23 -6.67 -19.87
CA LEU A 7 7.72 -6.18 -21.15
C LEU A 7 6.33 -6.77 -21.51
N ASP A 8 6.01 -7.98 -21.05
CA ASP A 8 4.72 -8.65 -21.31
C ASP A 8 3.61 -8.25 -20.32
N LYS A 9 3.96 -7.55 -19.23
CA LYS A 9 3.01 -7.13 -18.19
C LYS A 9 2.62 -5.66 -18.38
N LYS A 10 1.30 -5.39 -18.32
CA LYS A 10 0.79 -4.02 -18.36
C LYS A 10 1.31 -3.22 -17.18
N VAL A 11 1.97 -2.10 -17.47
CA VAL A 11 2.45 -1.12 -16.48
C VAL A 11 1.46 0.03 -16.41
N TYR A 12 1.16 0.51 -15.21
CA TYR A 12 0.16 1.56 -14.97
C TYR A 12 0.78 2.74 -14.25
N SER A 13 0.49 3.95 -14.72
CA SER A 13 0.65 5.14 -13.87
C SER A 13 -0.45 5.18 -12.80
N PRO A 14 -0.29 5.94 -11.70
CA PRO A 14 -1.38 6.17 -10.74
C PRO A 14 -2.68 6.66 -11.40
N LYS A 15 -2.58 7.52 -12.42
CA LYS A 15 -3.70 7.95 -13.26
C LYS A 15 -4.37 6.80 -14.01
N GLY A 16 -3.57 5.90 -14.58
CA GLY A 16 -4.06 4.69 -15.25
C GLY A 16 -4.86 3.80 -14.29
N VAL A 17 -4.35 3.59 -13.08
CA VAL A 17 -5.06 2.84 -12.03
C VAL A 17 -6.37 3.51 -11.63
N LYS A 18 -6.38 4.85 -11.43
CA LYS A 18 -7.61 5.60 -11.13
C LYS A 18 -8.69 5.42 -12.21
N LYS A 19 -8.30 5.50 -13.48
CA LYS A 19 -9.22 5.28 -14.60
C LYS A 19 -9.77 3.85 -14.60
N LEU A 20 -8.92 2.86 -14.38
CA LEU A 20 -9.32 1.45 -14.32
C LEU A 20 -10.29 1.21 -13.16
N PHE A 21 -9.96 1.71 -11.97
CA PHE A 21 -10.81 1.62 -10.79
C PHE A 21 -12.17 2.27 -11.04
N GLY A 22 -12.20 3.50 -11.56
CA GLY A 22 -13.44 4.21 -11.87
C GLY A 22 -14.31 3.50 -12.92
N LYS A 23 -13.70 2.86 -13.93
CA LYS A 23 -14.44 2.05 -14.91
C LYS A 23 -15.09 0.84 -14.24
N THR A 24 -14.34 0.10 -13.42
CA THR A 24 -14.86 -1.07 -12.71
C THR A 24 -15.95 -0.71 -11.70
N VAL A 25 -15.85 0.44 -11.03
CA VAL A 25 -16.93 0.95 -10.17
C VAL A 25 -18.22 1.17 -10.97
N LYS A 26 -18.14 1.76 -12.17
CA LYS A 26 -19.31 1.93 -13.04
C LYS A 26 -19.90 0.58 -13.52
N GLU A 27 -19.04 -0.38 -13.84
CA GLU A 27 -19.46 -1.75 -14.20
C GLU A 27 -20.17 -2.45 -13.02
N GLU A 28 -19.78 -2.12 -11.78
CA GLU A 28 -20.44 -2.52 -10.54
C GLU A 28 -21.57 -1.56 -10.11
N LYS A 29 -22.17 -0.82 -11.05
CA LYS A 29 -23.31 0.09 -10.81
C LYS A 29 -23.04 1.16 -9.75
N ASP A 30 -21.85 1.72 -9.80
CA ASP A 30 -21.35 2.75 -8.87
C ASP A 30 -21.18 2.28 -7.42
N GLU A 31 -21.22 0.97 -7.17
CA GLU A 31 -20.98 0.38 -5.84
C GLU A 31 -19.48 0.18 -5.58
N ILE A 32 -18.81 1.23 -5.10
CA ILE A 32 -17.38 1.21 -4.75
C ILE A 32 -17.05 0.04 -3.79
N GLU A 33 -17.95 -0.26 -2.86
CA GLU A 33 -17.73 -1.30 -1.86
C GLU A 33 -17.63 -2.71 -2.45
N LYS A 34 -18.35 -2.99 -3.53
CA LYS A 34 -18.19 -4.27 -4.25
C LYS A 34 -16.79 -4.40 -4.82
N VAL A 35 -16.24 -3.32 -5.38
CA VAL A 35 -14.87 -3.31 -5.91
C VAL A 35 -13.84 -3.50 -4.80
N LEU A 36 -14.10 -2.96 -3.61
CA LEU A 36 -13.19 -3.04 -2.47
C LEU A 36 -13.28 -4.35 -1.68
N THR A 37 -14.39 -5.09 -1.75
CA THR A 37 -14.58 -6.30 -0.94
C THR A 37 -14.52 -7.60 -1.74
N LEU A 38 -15.01 -7.63 -2.98
CA LEU A 38 -15.07 -8.87 -3.76
C LEU A 38 -13.68 -9.37 -4.16
N GLY A 39 -13.45 -10.68 -3.96
CA GLY A 39 -12.15 -11.32 -4.24
C GLY A 39 -11.68 -11.18 -5.69
N LYS A 40 -12.61 -11.18 -6.66
CA LYS A 40 -12.31 -10.99 -8.08
C LYS A 40 -11.58 -9.67 -8.39
N TYR A 41 -11.67 -8.68 -7.52
CA TYR A 41 -11.05 -7.36 -7.68
C TYR A 41 -9.80 -7.15 -6.82
N GLN A 42 -9.27 -8.21 -6.20
CA GLN A 42 -8.13 -8.12 -5.31
C GLN A 42 -6.93 -7.37 -5.93
N LYS A 43 -6.51 -7.74 -7.14
CA LYS A 43 -5.35 -7.11 -7.79
C LYS A 43 -5.58 -5.63 -8.09
N LEU A 44 -6.80 -5.27 -8.53
CA LEU A 44 -7.17 -3.88 -8.78
C LEU A 44 -7.15 -3.06 -7.48
N ARG A 45 -7.64 -3.63 -6.39
CA ARG A 45 -7.61 -3.01 -5.06
C ARG A 45 -6.19 -2.81 -4.54
N GLU A 46 -5.30 -3.79 -4.72
CA GLU A 46 -3.88 -3.67 -4.38
C GLU A 46 -3.22 -2.53 -5.15
N MET A 47 -3.39 -2.50 -6.48
CA MET A 47 -2.89 -1.40 -7.31
C MET A 47 -3.46 -0.05 -6.90
N TRP A 48 -4.76 0.00 -6.54
CA TRP A 48 -5.42 1.21 -6.07
C TRP A 48 -4.74 1.76 -4.81
N TYR A 49 -4.48 0.92 -3.82
CA TYR A 49 -3.77 1.33 -2.60
C TYR A 49 -2.33 1.75 -2.87
N VAL A 50 -1.60 0.99 -3.69
CA VAL A 50 -0.23 1.32 -4.08
C VAL A 50 -0.17 2.65 -4.83
N SER A 51 -1.20 3.00 -5.60
CA SER A 51 -1.23 4.27 -6.35
C SER A 51 -1.16 5.50 -5.42
N PHE A 52 -1.81 5.44 -4.26
CA PHE A 52 -1.73 6.53 -3.27
C PHE A 52 -0.35 6.62 -2.63
N PHE A 53 0.28 5.48 -2.38
CA PHE A 53 1.64 5.44 -1.85
C PHE A 53 2.64 6.06 -2.82
N VAL A 54 2.55 5.70 -4.12
CA VAL A 54 3.36 6.29 -5.19
C VAL A 54 3.13 7.80 -5.30
N LEU A 55 1.89 8.27 -5.23
CA LEU A 55 1.59 9.70 -5.30
C LEU A 55 2.12 10.45 -4.08
N ALA A 56 2.08 9.85 -2.89
CA ALA A 56 2.67 10.43 -1.68
C ALA A 56 4.20 10.54 -1.80
N ILE A 57 4.86 9.53 -2.38
CA ILE A 57 6.30 9.56 -2.69
C ILE A 57 6.61 10.67 -3.69
N LYS A 58 5.89 10.75 -4.81
CA LYS A 58 6.07 11.82 -5.81
C LYS A 58 5.92 13.20 -5.19
N ASN A 59 4.89 13.39 -4.37
CA ASN A 59 4.64 14.69 -3.74
C ASN A 59 5.77 15.11 -2.79
N LYS A 60 6.36 14.16 -2.05
CA LYS A 60 7.38 14.49 -1.05
C LYS A 60 8.81 14.49 -1.58
N TYR A 61 9.13 13.54 -2.46
CA TYR A 61 10.50 13.27 -2.91
C TYR A 61 10.70 13.58 -4.40
N SER A 62 9.64 13.98 -5.11
CA SER A 62 9.67 14.20 -6.57
C SER A 62 10.09 12.97 -7.38
N GLU A 63 9.95 11.77 -6.78
CA GLU A 63 10.22 10.50 -7.45
C GLU A 63 8.95 9.93 -8.08
N GLU A 64 9.05 9.53 -9.35
CA GLU A 64 7.95 8.91 -10.07
C GLU A 64 8.14 7.40 -10.14
N TYR A 65 7.03 6.68 -9.90
CA TYR A 65 6.99 5.23 -10.05
C TYR A 65 5.74 4.83 -10.84
N TYR A 66 5.89 3.77 -11.61
CA TYR A 66 4.80 3.05 -12.25
C TYR A 66 4.52 1.75 -11.52
N ILE A 67 3.30 1.25 -11.68
CA ILE A 67 2.73 0.14 -10.94
C ILE A 67 2.59 -1.04 -11.90
N CYS A 68 3.34 -2.11 -11.65
CA CYS A 68 3.25 -3.35 -12.40
C CYS A 68 2.63 -4.43 -11.50
N PRO A 69 1.39 -4.87 -11.74
CA PRO A 69 0.79 -5.97 -10.98
C PRO A 69 1.59 -7.26 -11.18
N SER A 70 1.71 -8.06 -10.14
CA SER A 70 2.32 -9.39 -10.19
C SER A 70 1.61 -10.32 -9.20
N ASP A 71 1.71 -11.63 -9.41
CA ASP A 71 1.11 -12.62 -8.49
C ASP A 71 2.02 -12.86 -7.28
N TYR A 72 3.33 -12.61 -7.47
CA TYR A 72 4.35 -12.70 -6.44
C TYR A 72 5.57 -11.83 -6.80
N PRO A 73 5.92 -10.80 -6.00
CA PRO A 73 5.07 -10.12 -5.01
C PRO A 73 3.77 -9.56 -5.59
N ASP A 74 2.89 -9.00 -4.74
CA ASP A 74 1.60 -8.42 -5.15
C ASP A 74 1.75 -7.33 -6.24
N THR A 75 2.82 -6.54 -6.20
CA THR A 75 3.11 -5.45 -7.14
C THR A 75 4.61 -5.16 -7.22
N HIS A 76 5.09 -4.68 -8.37
CA HIS A 76 6.39 -4.04 -8.51
C HIS A 76 6.22 -2.56 -8.81
N LEU A 77 7.00 -1.73 -8.12
CA LEU A 77 7.15 -0.32 -8.48
C LEU A 77 8.35 -0.16 -9.40
N ILE A 78 8.17 0.57 -10.49
CA ILE A 78 9.16 0.75 -11.56
C ILE A 78 9.41 2.25 -11.73
N LYS A 79 10.63 2.71 -11.51
CA LYS A 79 11.03 4.12 -11.62
C LYS A 79 11.18 4.57 -13.07
N ASN A 80 11.76 3.72 -13.92
CA ASN A 80 12.00 3.99 -15.34
C ASN A 80 11.50 2.84 -16.21
N ILE A 81 10.80 3.15 -17.30
CA ILE A 81 10.39 2.16 -18.32
C ILE A 81 11.48 2.13 -19.40
N GLY A 82 12.36 1.12 -19.38
CA GLY A 82 13.49 0.99 -20.31
C GLY A 82 14.48 -0.13 -19.90
N PRO A 83 15.62 -0.32 -20.57
CA PRO A 83 16.55 -1.43 -20.30
C PRO A 83 17.19 -1.42 -18.90
N ASN A 84 17.25 -0.27 -18.23
CA ASN A 84 17.80 -0.11 -16.87
C ASN A 84 16.66 0.15 -15.86
N GLN A 85 15.68 -0.75 -15.79
CA GLN A 85 14.56 -0.59 -14.86
C GLN A 85 15.06 -0.64 -13.41
N GLU A 86 14.97 0.49 -12.73
CA GLU A 86 15.08 0.58 -11.27
C GLU A 86 13.69 0.46 -10.66
N GLY A 87 13.61 -0.13 -9.47
CA GLY A 87 12.34 -0.38 -8.82
C GLY A 87 12.48 -1.24 -7.58
N PHE A 88 11.35 -1.49 -6.93
CA PHE A 88 11.31 -2.40 -5.79
C PHE A 88 9.99 -3.16 -5.70
N PRO A 89 10.03 -4.39 -5.18
CA PRO A 89 8.84 -5.20 -4.98
C PRO A 89 8.02 -4.70 -3.79
N VAL A 90 6.69 -4.71 -3.91
CA VAL A 90 5.75 -4.27 -2.89
C VAL A 90 4.72 -5.37 -2.61
N GLU A 91 4.68 -5.78 -1.36
CA GLU A 91 3.64 -6.63 -0.79
C GLU A 91 2.54 -5.78 -0.17
N VAL A 92 1.28 -6.08 -0.44
CA VAL A 92 0.15 -5.32 0.09
C VAL A 92 -0.59 -6.17 1.10
N MET A 93 -0.99 -5.57 2.23
CA MET A 93 -1.85 -6.23 3.19
C MET A 93 -2.84 -5.26 3.80
N THR A 94 -4.13 -5.46 3.52
CA THR A 94 -5.19 -4.79 4.28
C THR A 94 -5.27 -5.41 5.67
N ILE A 95 -5.08 -4.59 6.71
CA ILE A 95 -5.08 -5.05 8.11
C ILE A 95 -6.45 -4.90 8.80
N TYR A 96 -7.23 -3.87 8.41
CA TYR A 96 -8.66 -3.76 8.71
C TYR A 96 -9.43 -3.43 7.44
N ASP A 97 -10.50 -4.19 7.21
CA ASP A 97 -11.41 -3.97 6.10
C ASP A 97 -12.56 -3.07 6.55
N PHE A 98 -13.15 -2.34 5.60
CA PHE A 98 -14.11 -1.23 5.77
C PHE A 98 -15.27 -1.50 6.77
N TYR A 99 -15.59 -2.76 7.06
CA TYR A 99 -16.79 -3.17 7.76
C TYR A 99 -16.59 -4.16 8.91
N GLN A 100 -15.35 -4.63 9.15
CA GLN A 100 -15.12 -5.65 10.18
C GLN A 100 -14.45 -5.05 11.42
N LYS A 101 -15.34 -4.50 12.27
CA LYS A 101 -15.11 -4.03 13.63
C LYS A 101 -14.13 -2.87 13.74
N GLU A 102 -14.51 -1.85 14.52
CA GLU A 102 -13.53 -0.90 15.03
C GLU A 102 -12.37 -1.68 15.66
N PHE A 103 -11.16 -1.17 15.47
CA PHE A 103 -10.00 -1.76 16.12
C PHE A 103 -10.25 -1.85 17.64
N ASN A 104 -10.28 -3.07 18.16
CA ASN A 104 -10.61 -3.39 19.55
C ASN A 104 -9.47 -3.09 20.53
N GLY A 105 -8.33 -2.57 20.06
CA GLY A 105 -7.14 -2.33 20.88
C GLY A 105 -6.21 -3.53 21.01
N ASN A 106 -6.53 -4.69 20.42
CA ASN A 106 -5.70 -5.89 20.51
C ASN A 106 -4.58 -5.88 19.46
N TYR A 107 -3.46 -5.23 19.80
CA TYR A 107 -2.30 -5.15 18.91
C TYR A 107 -1.62 -6.51 18.72
N ASP A 108 -1.59 -7.38 19.73
CA ASP A 108 -0.90 -8.66 19.64
C ASP A 108 -1.56 -9.56 18.59
N GLU A 109 -2.89 -9.67 18.60
CA GLU A 109 -3.65 -10.41 17.59
C GLU A 109 -3.42 -9.85 16.18
N LEU A 110 -3.38 -8.52 16.04
CA LEU A 110 -3.12 -7.85 14.77
C LEU A 110 -1.73 -8.20 14.22
N ILE A 111 -0.71 -8.13 15.08
CA ILE A 111 0.67 -8.42 14.74
C ILE A 111 0.84 -9.90 14.39
N GLU A 112 0.24 -10.80 15.16
CA GLU A 112 0.24 -12.24 14.87
C GLU A 112 -0.42 -12.54 13.52
N LYS A 113 -1.54 -11.90 13.21
CA LYS A 113 -2.21 -12.02 11.90
C LYS A 113 -1.31 -11.56 10.76
N ILE A 114 -0.58 -10.45 10.94
CA ILE A 114 0.39 -9.96 9.95
C ILE A 114 1.51 -10.99 9.77
N CYS A 115 2.11 -11.45 10.87
CA CYS A 115 3.19 -12.44 10.86
C CYS A 115 2.74 -13.74 10.17
N PHE A 116 1.60 -14.29 10.57
CA PHE A 116 1.08 -15.54 10.01
C PHE A 116 0.81 -15.46 8.51
N LYS A 117 0.26 -14.33 8.02
CA LYS A 117 0.00 -14.17 6.59
C LYS A 117 1.28 -13.97 5.78
N LYS A 118 2.25 -13.23 6.33
CA LYS A 118 3.42 -12.76 5.57
C LYS A 118 4.71 -13.55 5.82
N GLN A 119 4.82 -14.37 6.86
CA GLN A 119 5.97 -15.28 7.06
C GLN A 119 5.88 -16.59 6.25
N LYS A 120 4.70 -16.90 5.68
CA LYS A 120 4.49 -18.13 4.90
C LYS A 120 5.13 -18.11 3.51
N ARG A 121 5.64 -16.97 3.07
CA ARG A 121 6.23 -16.79 1.75
C ARG A 121 7.56 -16.04 1.90
N ASP A 122 8.59 -16.50 1.18
CA ASP A 122 9.90 -15.84 1.18
C ASP A 122 9.84 -14.57 0.31
N TYR A 123 9.54 -13.45 0.94
CA TYR A 123 9.43 -12.14 0.30
C TYR A 123 10.77 -11.40 0.22
N GLY A 124 11.91 -12.10 0.39
CA GLY A 124 13.24 -11.51 0.48
C GLY A 124 13.41 -10.30 -0.43
N ARG A 125 13.75 -9.16 0.17
CA ARG A 125 13.95 -7.86 -0.50
C ARG A 125 12.70 -7.07 -0.94
N SER A 126 11.54 -7.33 -0.33
CA SER A 126 10.31 -6.57 -0.61
C SER A 126 10.00 -5.50 0.44
N THR A 127 9.29 -4.45 0.00
CA THR A 127 8.60 -3.51 0.87
C THR A 127 7.22 -4.06 1.23
N LEU A 128 6.85 -4.07 2.52
CA LEU A 128 5.48 -4.38 2.94
C LEU A 128 4.67 -3.09 3.12
N LEU A 129 3.58 -2.95 2.38
CA LEU A 129 2.59 -1.90 2.51
C LEU A 129 1.36 -2.42 3.27
N LEU A 130 1.30 -2.09 4.56
CA LEU A 130 0.13 -2.33 5.39
C LEU A 130 -0.90 -1.24 5.11
N ILE A 131 -2.09 -1.63 4.69
CA ILE A 131 -3.19 -0.72 4.40
C ILE A 131 -4.23 -0.82 5.48
N ASN A 132 -4.56 0.33 6.05
CA ASN A 132 -5.52 0.39 7.12
C ASN A 132 -6.49 1.55 6.93
N ARG A 133 -7.75 1.19 6.67
CA ARG A 133 -8.84 2.14 6.54
C ARG A 133 -9.56 2.21 7.88
N ILE A 134 -8.97 2.91 8.83
CA ILE A 134 -9.52 2.96 10.18
C ILE A 134 -10.54 4.09 10.30
N GLN A 135 -11.67 3.82 10.97
CA GLN A 135 -12.52 4.83 11.61
C GLN A 135 -12.12 5.12 13.08
N SER A 136 -11.08 4.46 13.60
CA SER A 136 -10.72 4.47 15.02
C SER A 136 -9.73 5.59 15.34
N LYS A 137 -10.23 6.57 16.10
CA LYS A 137 -9.45 7.64 16.73
C LYS A 137 -8.42 7.13 17.75
N ARG A 138 -8.34 5.82 18.01
CA ARG A 138 -7.57 5.21 19.10
C ARG A 138 -6.35 4.38 18.66
N PHE A 139 -6.02 4.33 17.36
CA PHE A 139 -4.87 3.56 16.89
C PHE A 139 -3.55 4.25 17.24
N ASN A 140 -2.76 3.63 18.13
CA ASN A 140 -1.45 4.10 18.58
C ASN A 140 -0.36 3.54 17.65
N ILE A 141 0.03 4.36 16.68
CA ILE A 141 1.03 4.01 15.66
C ILE A 141 2.38 3.65 16.28
N THR A 142 2.81 4.43 17.30
CA THR A 142 4.09 4.20 17.97
C THR A 142 4.12 2.83 18.66
N HIS A 143 3.04 2.47 19.36
CA HIS A 143 2.93 1.16 20.01
C HIS A 143 2.89 0.03 18.98
N PHE A 144 2.09 0.18 17.92
CA PHE A 144 2.05 -0.78 16.81
C PHE A 144 3.42 -0.99 16.15
N ALA A 145 4.14 0.08 15.83
CA ALA A 145 5.47 0.01 15.23
C ALA A 145 6.48 -0.69 16.14
N ARG A 146 6.42 -0.43 17.46
CA ARG A 146 7.26 -1.13 18.46
C ARG A 146 7.04 -2.63 18.45
N LEU A 147 5.78 -3.07 18.50
CA LEU A 147 5.43 -4.50 18.49
C LEU A 147 5.80 -5.16 17.16
N LEU A 148 5.55 -4.51 16.02
CA LEU A 148 5.89 -5.08 14.72
C LEU A 148 7.39 -5.27 14.55
N ASN A 149 8.20 -4.30 14.98
CA ASN A 149 9.66 -4.37 14.87
C ASN A 149 10.26 -5.52 15.71
N GLN A 150 9.65 -5.82 16.87
CA GLN A 150 10.07 -6.95 17.71
C GLN A 150 9.93 -8.29 16.99
N LYS A 151 8.99 -8.43 16.04
CA LYS A 151 8.78 -9.67 15.29
C LYS A 151 9.80 -9.91 14.17
N ARG A 152 10.67 -8.94 13.87
CA ARG A 152 11.77 -9.05 12.87
C ARG A 152 11.31 -9.66 11.54
N LEU A 153 10.24 -9.11 10.97
CA LEU A 153 9.73 -9.59 9.68
C LEU A 153 10.77 -9.44 8.56
N PRO A 154 10.84 -10.35 7.58
CA PRO A 154 11.90 -10.40 6.56
C PRO A 154 11.69 -9.40 5.41
N PHE A 155 11.17 -8.21 5.71
CA PHE A 155 10.96 -7.13 4.73
C PHE A 155 12.08 -6.09 4.80
N GLU A 156 12.45 -5.51 3.65
CA GLU A 156 13.43 -4.43 3.59
C GLU A 156 12.91 -3.14 4.22
N ARG A 157 11.61 -2.89 4.03
CA ARG A 157 10.92 -1.71 4.50
C ARG A 157 9.47 -2.05 4.78
N ILE A 158 8.87 -1.37 5.74
CA ILE A 158 7.44 -1.53 6.02
C ILE A 158 6.82 -0.15 6.10
N TRP A 159 5.71 0.04 5.40
CA TRP A 159 4.89 1.24 5.44
C TRP A 159 3.50 0.93 5.96
N LEU A 160 2.97 1.79 6.83
CA LEU A 160 1.58 1.76 7.27
C LEU A 160 0.82 2.93 6.64
N GLY A 161 -0.07 2.64 5.69
CA GLY A 161 -1.03 3.59 5.15
C GLY A 161 -2.29 3.66 6.01
N LEU A 162 -2.62 4.86 6.47
CA LEU A 162 -3.85 5.19 7.20
C LEU A 162 -4.72 6.15 6.39
N PHE A 163 -5.94 5.72 6.09
CA PHE A 163 -6.93 6.59 5.46
C PHE A 163 -7.76 7.33 6.50
N ARG A 164 -7.91 8.65 6.37
CA ARG A 164 -8.81 9.45 7.20
C ARG A 164 -10.01 9.91 6.37
N GLU A 165 -11.17 9.37 6.70
CA GLU A 165 -12.41 9.63 5.95
C GLU A 165 -12.84 11.11 5.93
N PHE A 166 -12.64 11.83 7.04
CA PHE A 166 -13.06 13.24 7.15
C PHE A 166 -12.25 14.16 6.22
N ASN A 167 -10.92 13.98 6.17
CA ASN A 167 -10.03 14.77 5.33
C ASN A 167 -9.94 14.26 3.90
N LYS A 168 -10.38 13.01 3.65
CA LYS A 168 -10.12 12.28 2.40
C LYS A 168 -8.63 12.33 2.08
N ASP A 169 -7.80 11.87 3.02
CA ASP A 169 -6.35 11.81 2.88
C ASP A 169 -5.79 10.45 3.31
N TRP A 170 -4.67 10.06 2.70
CA TRP A 170 -3.81 8.98 3.17
C TRP A 170 -2.60 9.57 3.87
N THR A 171 -2.26 9.06 5.05
CA THR A 171 -0.95 9.21 5.65
C THR A 171 -0.23 7.88 5.64
N PHE A 172 1.00 7.85 5.13
CA PHE A 172 1.86 6.68 5.17
C PHE A 172 3.00 6.90 6.16
N PHE A 173 3.16 5.98 7.09
CA PHE A 173 4.21 5.98 8.10
C PHE A 173 5.23 4.91 7.77
N ASP A 174 6.50 5.29 7.70
CA ASP A 174 7.61 4.35 7.58
C ASP A 174 7.89 3.75 8.97
N ILE A 175 7.82 2.42 9.07
CA ILE A 175 7.96 1.71 10.33
C ILE A 175 9.21 0.81 10.38
N TYR A 176 10.08 0.83 9.35
CA TYR A 176 11.32 0.02 9.33
C TYR A 176 12.35 0.54 8.31
N PRO A 177 13.68 0.45 8.53
CA PRO A 177 14.38 -0.02 9.73
C PRO A 177 14.47 1.06 10.82
N LEU A 178 14.23 0.63 12.05
CA LEU A 178 13.95 1.46 13.23
C LEU A 178 15.19 1.87 14.05
N SER A 179 16.34 2.15 13.43
CA SER A 179 17.52 2.59 14.19
C SER A 179 17.29 3.89 14.98
N ASN A 180 16.24 4.67 14.69
CA ASN A 180 15.83 5.86 15.44
C ASN A 180 14.31 5.94 15.63
N PHE A 181 13.74 5.20 16.59
CA PHE A 181 12.30 5.25 16.97
C PHE A 181 11.76 6.66 17.26
N LYS A 182 12.63 7.63 17.52
CA LYS A 182 12.25 9.03 17.75
C LYS A 182 11.69 9.71 16.49
N ASN A 183 12.00 9.22 15.29
CA ASN A 183 11.68 9.87 14.03
C ASN A 183 10.89 8.94 13.09
N ILE A 184 9.60 8.74 13.38
CA ILE A 184 8.70 8.13 12.40
C ILE A 184 8.61 9.06 11.18
N THR A 185 9.09 8.59 10.04
CA THR A 185 8.94 9.34 8.79
C THR A 185 7.52 9.16 8.29
N GLN A 186 6.80 10.27 8.07
CA GLN A 186 5.48 10.24 7.45
C GLN A 186 5.47 10.97 6.10
N ILE A 187 4.61 10.50 5.19
CA ILE A 187 4.31 11.13 3.90
C ILE A 187 2.79 11.20 3.77
N ASN A 188 2.27 12.28 3.19
CA ASN A 188 0.84 12.52 3.09
C ASN A 188 0.40 12.65 1.63
N TYR A 189 -0.80 12.16 1.34
CA TYR A 189 -1.50 12.35 0.09
C TYR A 189 -2.94 12.77 0.37
N ASN A 190 -3.29 14.00 0.01
CA ASN A 190 -4.67 14.50 0.09
C ASN A 190 -5.34 14.36 -1.28
N PHE A 191 -6.52 13.72 -1.34
CA PHE A 191 -7.17 13.46 -2.62
C PHE A 191 -7.64 14.72 -3.34
N LYS A 192 -8.11 15.72 -2.59
CA LYS A 192 -8.65 16.97 -3.14
C LYS A 192 -7.52 17.88 -3.60
N ASP A 193 -6.50 18.05 -2.77
CA ASP A 193 -5.41 19.00 -3.04
C ASP A 193 -4.43 18.45 -4.07
N ALA A 194 -4.29 17.13 -4.14
CA ALA A 194 -3.35 16.46 -5.03
C ALA A 194 -4.03 15.90 -6.29
N GLU A 195 -5.21 16.41 -6.66
CA GLU A 195 -5.85 16.05 -7.93
C GLU A 195 -4.92 16.27 -9.12
N ARG A 196 -4.13 17.35 -9.10
CA ARG A 196 -3.10 17.64 -10.13
C ARG A 196 -2.10 16.51 -10.34
N LEU A 197 -1.81 15.69 -9.33
CA LEU A 197 -0.88 14.56 -9.46
C LEU A 197 -1.49 13.39 -10.24
N PHE A 198 -2.81 13.41 -10.49
CA PHE A 198 -3.51 12.51 -11.40
C PHE A 198 -3.61 13.04 -12.84
N PHE A 199 -3.13 14.25 -13.16
CA PHE A 199 -3.28 14.86 -14.49
C PHE A 199 -1.98 14.87 -15.28
#